data_AF-A0A9W5TS08-F1
#
_entry.id   AF-A0A9W5TS08-F1
#
_cell.length_a   1.000
_cell.length_b   1.000
_cell.length_c   1.000
_cell.angle_alpha   90.00
_cell.angle_beta   90.00
_cell.angle_gamma   90.00
#
_symmetry.space_group_name_H-M   'P 1'
#
loop_
_entity.id
_entity.type
_entity.pdbx_description
1 polymer ?
#
loop_
_entity_poly.entity_id
_entity_poly.type
_entity_poly.pdbx_seq_one_letter_code
_entity_poly.pdbx_strand_id
1 'polypeptide(L)'
;MTISRPVWAALTLTIPVVAGCQFSFSAGGPDYEKLETTMADELNTQYGSISQRVSAVRCPRPDETPKTGDSITCVADLAGNDVRVEATFTSDDYDVNFATIDTVYDLGDTADGLADDISAEYGFDVSVECGDGIKIVEVGSTFECEAADRSGDTRPVVVTAGGPDENDQWEVIE
;
A
#
# COMPACT_ATOMS: atom_id res chain seq x y z
N MET A 1 12.57 -14.97 -31.54
CA MET A 1 12.73 -13.53 -31.25
C MET A 1 11.37 -13.04 -30.76
N THR A 2 11.10 -13.26 -29.48
CA THR A 2 9.95 -12.72 -28.77
C THR A 2 10.37 -11.35 -28.25
N ILE A 3 9.87 -10.30 -28.88
CA ILE A 3 10.04 -8.92 -28.40
C ILE A 3 8.85 -8.68 -27.48
N SER A 4 9.00 -9.07 -26.22
CA SER A 4 8.10 -8.65 -25.14
C SER A 4 8.25 -7.14 -25.00
N ARG A 5 7.24 -6.39 -25.46
CA ARG A 5 7.19 -4.94 -25.29
C ARG A 5 6.57 -4.73 -23.90
N PRO A 6 7.31 -4.21 -22.90
CA PRO A 6 6.69 -3.83 -21.64
C PRO A 6 5.75 -2.66 -21.97
N VAL A 7 4.44 -2.91 -21.95
CA VAL A 7 3.43 -1.88 -22.14
C VAL A 7 3.21 -1.27 -20.76
N TRP A 8 3.94 -0.20 -20.48
CA TRP A 8 3.71 0.62 -19.29
C TRP A 8 2.48 1.48 -19.52
N ALA A 9 1.29 0.92 -19.25
CA ALA A 9 0.07 1.70 -19.14
C ALA A 9 0.12 2.47 -17.81
N ALA A 10 0.39 3.77 -17.87
CA ALA A 10 0.39 4.64 -16.71
C ALA A 10 -1.07 4.90 -16.28
N LEU A 11 -1.48 4.18 -15.25
CA LEU A 11 -2.79 4.26 -14.63
C LEU A 11 -3.01 5.61 -13.94
N THR A 12 -4.21 6.17 -14.09
CA THR A 12 -4.79 7.11 -13.13
C THR A 12 -5.58 6.33 -12.09
N LEU A 13 -4.95 5.35 -11.45
CA LEU A 13 -5.56 4.56 -10.38
C LEU A 13 -5.75 5.45 -9.16
N THR A 14 -6.80 5.17 -8.38
CA THR A 14 -6.90 5.61 -6.99
C THR A 14 -5.57 5.43 -6.29
N ILE A 15 -4.98 6.54 -5.86
CA ILE A 15 -3.65 6.61 -5.26
C ILE A 15 -3.58 5.61 -4.11
N PRO A 16 -2.70 4.59 -4.14
CA PRO A 16 -2.48 3.73 -3.01
C PRO A 16 -2.15 4.60 -1.81
N VAL A 17 -2.93 4.46 -0.74
CA VAL A 17 -2.89 5.44 0.35
C VAL A 17 -1.72 5.09 1.25
N VAL A 18 -0.61 5.81 1.06
CA VAL A 18 0.63 5.66 1.83
C VAL A 18 0.85 6.87 2.74
N ALA A 19 1.14 6.57 4.00
CA ALA A 19 1.23 7.57 5.04
C ALA A 19 2.59 8.22 5.18
N GLY A 20 2.89 9.24 4.36
CA GLY A 20 4.07 10.09 4.50
C GLY A 20 3.84 11.29 5.42
N CYS A 21 4.28 11.26 6.68
CA CYS A 21 4.14 12.41 7.60
C CYS A 21 5.38 12.64 8.47
N GLN A 22 5.67 13.93 8.74
CA GLN A 22 6.74 14.36 9.65
C GLN A 22 6.17 14.72 11.02
N PHE A 23 6.80 14.24 12.09
CA PHE A 23 6.36 14.48 13.46
C PHE A 23 7.52 14.88 14.37
N SER A 24 7.32 15.85 15.26
CA SER A 24 8.35 16.35 16.18
C SER A 24 8.10 15.99 17.64
N PHE A 25 9.14 15.52 18.34
CA PHE A 25 9.11 15.29 19.80
C PHE A 25 9.90 16.37 20.56
N SER A 26 9.72 16.43 21.88
CA SER A 26 10.40 17.38 22.75
C SER A 26 11.27 16.64 23.77
N ALA A 27 12.25 17.35 24.33
CA ALA A 27 13.34 16.83 25.17
C ALA A 27 12.85 15.82 26.25
N GLY A 28 13.19 14.55 26.05
CA GLY A 28 12.79 13.45 26.94
C GLY A 28 12.95 12.04 26.35
N GLY A 29 13.18 11.94 25.03
CA GLY A 29 13.21 10.68 24.28
C GLY A 29 12.00 10.57 23.33
N PRO A 30 11.96 9.55 22.46
CA PRO A 30 10.81 9.34 21.57
C PRO A 30 9.56 8.95 22.35
N ASP A 31 8.48 9.74 22.17
CA ASP A 31 7.16 9.44 22.74
C ASP A 31 6.44 8.44 21.83
N TYR A 32 6.70 7.15 22.05
CA TYR A 32 6.14 6.07 21.23
C TYR A 32 4.61 6.03 21.26
N GLU A 33 3.96 6.41 22.36
CA GLU A 33 2.49 6.43 22.43
C GLU A 33 1.92 7.52 21.50
N LYS A 34 2.55 8.70 21.50
CA LYS A 34 2.18 9.78 20.60
C LYS A 34 2.51 9.46 19.14
N LEU A 35 3.62 8.76 18.87
CA LEU A 35 3.95 8.25 17.54
C LEU A 35 2.89 7.26 17.04
N GLU A 36 2.59 6.23 17.85
CA GLU A 36 1.60 5.19 17.54
C GLU A 36 0.21 5.81 17.29
N THR A 37 -0.19 6.79 18.10
CA THR A 37 -1.47 7.52 17.92
C THR A 37 -1.47 8.33 16.62
N THR A 38 -0.40 9.08 16.35
CA THR A 38 -0.28 9.90 15.13
C THR A 38 -0.34 9.03 13.88
N MET A 39 0.40 7.92 13.86
CA MET A 39 0.35 6.94 12.78
C MET A 39 -1.06 6.37 12.60
N ALA A 40 -1.75 6.02 13.69
CA ALA A 40 -3.11 5.48 13.62
C ALA A 40 -4.09 6.50 13.02
N ASP A 41 -4.02 7.78 13.42
CA ASP A 41 -4.89 8.83 12.92
C ASP A 41 -4.67 9.10 11.42
N GLU A 42 -3.41 9.13 11.01
CA GLU A 42 -3.02 9.35 9.62
C GLU A 42 -3.46 8.18 8.73
N LEU A 43 -3.17 6.93 9.13
CA LEU A 43 -3.64 5.73 8.44
C LEU A 43 -5.16 5.62 8.40
N ASN A 44 -5.88 6.02 9.45
CA ASN A 44 -7.34 6.03 9.47
C ASN A 44 -7.94 7.08 8.52
N THR A 45 -7.28 8.23 8.36
CA THR A 45 -7.69 9.24 7.38
C THR A 45 -7.56 8.69 5.96
N GLN A 46 -6.49 7.96 5.73
CA GLN A 46 -6.16 7.36 4.45
C GLN A 46 -7.04 6.19 4.07
N TYR A 47 -7.13 5.18 4.93
CA TYR A 47 -7.95 4.00 4.71
C TYR A 47 -9.45 4.26 4.86
N GLY A 48 -9.83 5.47 5.27
CA GLY A 48 -11.22 5.91 5.26
C GLY A 48 -11.85 5.89 3.85
N SER A 49 -11.05 6.02 2.78
CA SER A 49 -11.54 5.90 1.40
C SER A 49 -12.06 4.51 1.05
N ILE A 50 -11.40 3.47 1.58
CA ILE A 50 -11.77 2.05 1.43
C ILE A 50 -12.61 1.53 2.61
N SER A 51 -13.19 2.44 3.39
CA SER A 51 -14.00 2.11 4.58
C SER A 51 -13.31 1.23 5.63
N GLN A 52 -11.97 1.22 5.67
CA GLN A 52 -11.18 0.48 6.64
C GLN A 52 -10.65 1.39 7.75
N ARG A 53 -10.33 0.78 8.91
CA ARG A 53 -9.76 1.49 10.05
C ARG A 53 -8.71 0.67 10.78
N VAL A 54 -7.61 1.33 11.12
CA VAL A 54 -6.58 0.81 12.00
C VAL A 54 -7.10 0.79 13.43
N SER A 55 -7.02 -0.37 14.08
CA SER A 55 -7.46 -0.56 15.47
C SER A 55 -6.37 -0.19 16.48
N ALA A 56 -5.10 -0.38 16.09
CA ALA A 56 -3.94 -0.12 16.92
C ALA A 56 -2.67 0.00 16.07
N VAL A 57 -1.70 0.79 16.53
CA VAL A 57 -0.32 0.77 16.03
C VAL A 57 0.60 0.35 17.18
N ARG A 58 1.62 -0.46 16.87
CA ARG A 58 2.62 -0.96 17.81
C ARG A 58 4.00 -0.72 17.24
N CYS A 59 4.77 0.14 17.90
CA CYS A 59 6.16 0.38 17.56
C CYS A 59 7.09 -0.39 18.49
N PRO A 60 8.18 -0.98 17.98
CA PRO A 60 9.21 -1.57 18.83
C PRO A 60 9.84 -0.49 19.70
N ARG A 61 10.17 -0.86 20.94
CA ARG A 61 10.81 0.02 21.93
C ARG A 61 12.23 -0.52 22.16
N PRO A 62 13.21 -0.18 21.31
CA PRO A 62 14.58 -0.63 21.46
C PRO A 62 15.18 -0.11 22.77
N ASP A 63 16.10 -0.90 23.36
CA ASP A 63 16.82 -0.52 24.59
C ASP A 63 17.77 0.66 24.36
N GLU A 64 18.31 0.78 23.14
CA GLU A 64 19.10 1.92 22.71
C GLU A 64 18.21 2.99 22.10
N THR A 65 18.42 4.24 22.52
CA THR A 65 17.71 5.37 21.94
C THR A 65 18.07 5.51 20.46
N PRO A 66 17.08 5.53 19.55
CA PRO A 66 17.30 5.75 18.12
C PRO A 66 18.01 7.08 17.88
N LYS A 67 18.93 7.09 16.91
CA LYS A 67 19.66 8.27 16.46
C LYS A 67 19.07 8.78 15.15
N THR A 68 19.43 10.01 14.79
CA THR A 68 19.17 10.54 13.47
C THR A 68 19.69 9.58 12.39
N GLY A 69 18.80 9.19 11.47
CA GLY A 69 19.04 8.23 10.40
C GLY A 69 18.63 6.78 10.71
N ASP A 70 18.34 6.45 11.97
CA ASP A 70 17.84 5.12 12.31
C ASP A 70 16.38 4.96 11.88
N SER A 71 15.97 3.74 11.53
CA SER A 71 14.57 3.41 11.26
C SER A 71 14.06 2.30 12.17
N ILE A 72 12.76 2.34 12.45
CA ILE A 72 12.02 1.29 13.14
C ILE A 72 10.81 0.91 12.31
N THR A 73 10.42 -0.36 12.35
CA THR A 73 9.18 -0.84 11.69
C THR A 73 8.09 -1.02 12.73
N CYS A 74 7.10 -0.15 12.70
CA CYS A 74 5.86 -0.28 13.46
C CYS A 74 4.86 -1.17 12.71
N VAL A 75 3.94 -1.78 13.44
CA VAL A 75 2.86 -2.61 12.90
C VAL A 75 1.52 -1.98 13.23
N ALA A 76 0.72 -1.71 12.20
CA ALA A 76 -0.65 -1.23 12.31
C ALA A 76 -1.62 -2.39 12.06
N ASP A 77 -2.54 -2.65 13.01
CA ASP A 77 -3.59 -3.66 12.87
C ASP A 77 -4.75 -3.05 12.07
N LEU A 78 -4.97 -3.56 10.87
CA LEU A 78 -6.05 -3.18 9.96
C LEU A 78 -6.99 -4.37 9.77
N ALA A 79 -8.12 -4.34 10.49
CA ALA A 79 -9.11 -5.42 10.48
C ALA A 79 -8.51 -6.82 10.78
N GLY A 80 -7.52 -6.88 11.69
CA GLY A 80 -6.80 -8.11 12.04
C GLY A 80 -5.66 -8.51 11.09
N ASN A 81 -5.28 -7.64 10.16
CA ASN A 81 -4.12 -7.80 9.30
C ASN A 81 -3.02 -6.80 9.68
N ASP A 82 -1.77 -7.23 9.58
CA ASP A 82 -0.61 -6.41 9.94
C ASP A 82 -0.14 -5.58 8.73
N VAL A 83 -0.21 -4.25 8.84
CA VAL A 83 0.38 -3.29 7.90
C VAL A 83 1.68 -2.75 8.49
N ARG A 84 2.79 -2.88 7.78
CA ARG A 84 4.10 -2.37 8.22
C ARG A 84 4.27 -0.90 7.87
N VAL A 85 4.71 -0.14 8.86
CA VAL A 85 5.00 1.29 8.77
C VAL A 85 6.46 1.50 9.15
N GLU A 86 7.28 1.95 8.23
CA GLU A 86 8.65 2.36 8.54
C GLU A 86 8.65 3.79 9.09
N ALA A 87 9.26 3.99 10.24
CA ALA A 87 9.47 5.27 10.90
C ALA A 87 10.96 5.57 10.97
N THR A 88 11.40 6.61 10.28
CA THR A 88 12.79 7.07 10.21
C THR A 88 12.98 8.31 11.07
N PHE A 89 13.95 8.26 11.99
CA PHE A 89 14.33 9.41 12.82
C PHE A 89 15.18 10.38 11.99
N THR A 90 14.81 11.65 11.99
CA THR A 90 15.36 12.71 11.12
C THR A 90 16.09 13.81 11.88
N SER A 91 15.98 13.84 13.22
CA SER A 91 16.71 14.78 14.06
C SER A 91 17.05 14.22 15.44
N ASP A 92 17.97 14.90 16.14
CA ASP A 92 18.37 14.58 17.52
C ASP A 92 17.30 14.97 18.54
N ASP A 93 16.30 15.76 18.12
CA ASP A 93 15.05 16.02 18.87
C ASP A 93 14.00 14.93 18.61
N TYR A 94 14.42 13.83 17.97
CA TYR A 94 13.66 12.65 17.61
C TYR A 94 12.58 12.89 16.54
N ASP A 95 12.67 13.94 15.72
CA ASP A 95 11.70 14.14 14.64
C ASP A 95 11.59 12.87 13.78
N VAL A 96 10.39 12.36 13.50
CA VAL A 96 10.17 11.12 12.73
C VAL A 96 9.44 11.41 11.43
N ASN A 97 9.95 10.87 10.34
CA ASN A 97 9.19 10.67 9.12
C ASN A 97 8.72 9.23 9.07
N PHE A 98 7.46 8.97 8.77
CA PHE A 98 6.99 7.60 8.55
C PHE A 98 6.35 7.44 7.18
N ALA A 99 6.33 6.20 6.69
CA ALA A 99 5.69 5.74 5.46
C ALA A 99 5.25 4.27 5.60
N THR A 100 4.16 3.86 4.96
CA THR A 100 3.85 2.43 4.85
C THR A 100 4.80 1.81 3.82
N ILE A 101 5.34 0.64 4.15
CA ILE A 101 6.10 -0.20 3.21
C ILE A 101 5.24 -1.32 2.63
N ASP A 102 3.98 -1.36 3.08
CA ASP A 102 2.91 -2.18 2.55
C ASP A 102 1.84 -1.29 1.90
N THR A 103 1.25 -1.82 0.84
CA THR A 103 0.08 -1.28 0.16
C THR A 103 -1.13 -2.15 0.48
N VAL A 104 -2.25 -1.49 0.77
CA VAL A 104 -3.51 -2.13 1.17
C VAL A 104 -4.49 -2.03 0.00
N TYR A 105 -5.03 -3.18 -0.40
CA TYR A 105 -6.01 -3.30 -1.46
C TYR A 105 -7.34 -3.77 -0.89
N ASP A 106 -8.42 -3.09 -1.24
CA ASP A 106 -9.74 -3.74 -1.29
C ASP A 106 -9.85 -4.49 -2.61
N LEU A 107 -9.91 -5.82 -2.55
CA LEU A 107 -9.83 -6.67 -3.74
C LEU A 107 -11.07 -6.53 -4.65
N GLY A 108 -12.21 -6.12 -4.11
CA GLY A 108 -13.41 -5.82 -4.90
C GLY A 108 -13.20 -4.54 -5.70
N ASP A 109 -12.85 -3.45 -5.02
CA ASP A 109 -12.58 -2.16 -5.69
C ASP A 109 -11.41 -2.27 -6.68
N THR A 110 -10.39 -3.06 -6.34
CA THR A 110 -9.24 -3.33 -7.22
C THR A 110 -9.66 -4.09 -8.48
N ALA A 111 -10.50 -5.12 -8.34
CA ALA A 111 -11.02 -5.87 -9.47
C ALA A 111 -11.86 -4.99 -10.40
N ASP A 112 -12.76 -4.17 -9.84
CA ASP A 112 -13.59 -3.25 -10.61
C ASP A 112 -12.72 -2.22 -11.37
N GLY A 113 -11.71 -1.63 -10.72
CA GLY A 113 -10.79 -0.70 -11.36
C GLY A 113 -9.96 -1.33 -12.48
N LEU A 114 -9.43 -2.54 -12.25
CA LEU A 114 -8.69 -3.27 -13.29
C LEU A 114 -9.59 -3.66 -14.46
N ALA A 115 -10.84 -4.03 -14.21
CA ALA A 115 -11.79 -4.36 -15.26
C ALA A 115 -12.06 -3.14 -16.16
N ASP A 116 -12.24 -1.96 -15.57
CA ASP A 116 -12.41 -0.70 -16.31
C ASP A 116 -11.16 -0.36 -17.14
N ASP A 117 -9.97 -0.46 -16.55
CA ASP A 117 -8.70 -0.12 -17.20
C ASP A 117 -8.36 -1.09 -18.35
N ILE A 118 -8.49 -2.40 -18.12
CA ILE A 118 -8.27 -3.42 -19.15
C ILE A 118 -9.30 -3.28 -20.27
N SER A 119 -10.58 -3.03 -19.93
CA SER A 119 -11.62 -2.85 -20.95
C SER A 119 -11.35 -1.63 -21.83
N ALA A 120 -10.86 -0.54 -21.23
CA ALA A 120 -10.48 0.67 -21.94
C ALA A 120 -9.28 0.46 -22.86
N GLU A 121 -8.25 -0.26 -22.42
CA GLU A 121 -7.03 -0.54 -23.19
C GLU A 121 -7.30 -1.48 -24.38
N TYR A 122 -8.03 -2.58 -24.15
CA TYR A 122 -8.27 -3.60 -25.17
C TYR A 122 -9.51 -3.34 -26.03
N GLY A 123 -10.38 -2.41 -25.63
CA GLY A 123 -11.54 -1.96 -26.41
C GLY A 123 -12.73 -2.92 -26.39
N PHE A 124 -12.80 -3.81 -25.39
CA PHE A 124 -13.94 -4.69 -25.13
C PHE A 124 -14.08 -4.96 -23.64
N ASP A 125 -15.31 -5.20 -23.18
CA ASP A 125 -15.56 -5.44 -21.76
C ASP A 125 -14.91 -6.75 -21.27
N VAL A 126 -14.21 -6.65 -20.15
CA VAL A 126 -13.71 -7.78 -19.36
C VAL A 126 -14.28 -7.75 -17.95
N SER A 127 -14.32 -8.90 -17.30
CA SER A 127 -14.49 -8.98 -15.84
C SER A 127 -13.15 -9.36 -15.22
N VAL A 128 -12.84 -8.84 -14.03
CA VAL A 128 -11.63 -9.20 -13.28
C VAL A 128 -12.04 -9.77 -11.93
N GLU A 129 -11.33 -10.80 -11.46
CA GLU A 129 -11.47 -11.39 -10.14
C GLU A 129 -10.10 -11.37 -9.42
N CYS A 130 -10.00 -10.62 -8.32
CA CYS A 130 -8.79 -10.53 -7.49
C CYS A 130 -8.91 -11.30 -6.16
N GLY A 131 -10.06 -11.92 -5.91
CA GLY A 131 -10.47 -12.48 -4.61
C GLY A 131 -11.32 -11.50 -3.80
N ASP A 132 -11.56 -11.82 -2.53
CA ASP A 132 -12.43 -11.06 -1.64
C ASP A 132 -11.68 -10.45 -0.45
N GLY A 133 -12.14 -9.28 0.00
CA GLY A 133 -11.68 -8.63 1.22
C GLY A 133 -10.40 -7.81 1.03
N ILE A 134 -9.63 -7.68 2.11
CA ILE A 134 -8.42 -6.86 2.13
C ILE A 134 -7.18 -7.71 1.86
N LYS A 135 -6.30 -7.21 1.00
CA LYS A 135 -4.97 -7.77 0.77
C LYS A 135 -3.90 -6.75 1.10
N ILE A 136 -2.86 -7.20 1.79
CA ILE A 136 -1.66 -6.41 2.08
C ILE A 136 -0.52 -6.95 1.23
N VAL A 137 0.12 -6.08 0.47
CA VAL A 137 1.23 -6.43 -0.42
C VAL A 137 2.37 -5.46 -0.18
N GLU A 138 3.59 -5.97 -0.01
CA GLU A 138 4.77 -5.11 0.13
C GLU A 138 4.97 -4.28 -1.14
N VAL A 139 5.35 -3.01 -0.98
CA VAL A 139 5.66 -2.13 -2.10
C VAL A 139 6.69 -2.78 -3.03
N GLY A 140 6.43 -2.76 -4.34
CA GLY A 140 7.24 -3.41 -5.38
C GLY A 140 7.05 -4.92 -5.51
N SER A 141 6.28 -5.56 -4.61
CA SER A 141 5.86 -6.95 -4.77
C SER A 141 4.62 -7.06 -5.64
N THR A 142 4.32 -8.29 -6.08
CA THR A 142 3.21 -8.55 -6.98
C THR A 142 2.16 -9.49 -6.40
N PHE A 143 0.95 -9.40 -6.94
CA PHE A 143 -0.10 -10.38 -6.76
C PHE A 143 -0.87 -10.60 -8.06
N GLU A 144 -1.61 -11.70 -8.13
CA GLU A 144 -2.34 -12.09 -9.34
C GLU A 144 -3.85 -11.92 -9.14
N CYS A 145 -4.49 -11.40 -10.18
CA CYS A 145 -5.93 -11.45 -10.44
C CYS A 145 -6.19 -12.25 -11.71
N GLU A 146 -7.45 -12.56 -12.02
CA GLU A 146 -7.86 -13.24 -13.23
C GLU A 146 -8.82 -12.35 -14.03
N ALA A 147 -8.49 -12.04 -15.29
CA ALA A 147 -9.38 -11.36 -16.22
C ALA A 147 -10.09 -12.38 -17.12
N ALA A 148 -11.38 -12.20 -17.37
CA ALA A 148 -12.17 -13.02 -18.27
C ALA A 148 -12.83 -12.16 -19.35
N ASP A 149 -12.82 -12.64 -20.59
CA ASP A 149 -13.55 -12.02 -21.69
C ASP A 149 -15.03 -12.46 -21.72
N ARG A 150 -15.82 -11.91 -22.66
CA ARG A 150 -17.23 -12.29 -22.84
C ARG A 150 -17.45 -13.75 -23.27
N SER A 151 -16.41 -14.42 -23.76
CA SER A 151 -16.42 -15.84 -24.14
C SER A 151 -16.17 -16.74 -22.93
N GLY A 152 -15.68 -16.18 -21.82
CA GLY A 152 -15.25 -16.88 -20.63
C GLY A 152 -13.80 -17.36 -20.69
N ASP A 153 -13.01 -16.90 -21.67
CA ASP A 153 -11.58 -17.18 -21.73
C ASP A 153 -10.85 -16.31 -20.70
N THR A 154 -10.08 -16.97 -19.83
CA THR A 154 -9.38 -16.29 -18.72
C THR A 154 -7.90 -16.06 -19.01
N ARG A 155 -7.35 -14.98 -18.45
CA ARG A 155 -5.92 -14.66 -18.43
C ARG A 155 -5.52 -14.07 -17.08
N PRO A 156 -4.36 -14.45 -16.54
CA PRO A 156 -3.89 -13.86 -15.30
C PRO A 156 -3.44 -12.41 -15.54
N VAL A 157 -3.73 -11.56 -14.55
CA VAL A 157 -3.29 -10.17 -14.47
C VAL A 157 -2.35 -10.06 -13.28
N VAL A 158 -1.10 -9.71 -13.54
CA VAL A 158 -0.12 -9.45 -12.48
C VAL A 158 -0.20 -7.99 -12.11
N VAL A 159 -0.53 -7.70 -10.85
CA VAL A 159 -0.52 -6.37 -10.26
C VAL A 159 0.75 -6.20 -9.44
N THR A 160 1.46 -5.10 -9.65
CA THR A 160 2.65 -4.70 -8.89
C THR A 160 2.30 -3.53 -8.01
N ALA A 161 2.55 -3.67 -6.71
CA ALA A 161 2.23 -2.66 -5.73
C ALA A 161 3.12 -1.43 -5.87
N GLY A 162 2.51 -0.27 -6.09
CA GLY A 162 3.15 1.03 -6.09
C GLY A 162 3.48 1.51 -4.68
N GLY A 163 4.49 2.37 -4.58
CA GLY A 163 4.85 3.07 -3.35
C GLY A 163 4.07 4.37 -3.15
N PRO A 164 4.42 5.19 -2.14
CA PRO A 164 3.74 6.46 -1.85
C PRO A 164 3.64 7.43 -3.01
N ASP A 165 4.65 7.42 -3.86
CA ASP A 165 4.81 8.36 -4.97
C ASP A 165 4.68 7.66 -6.34
N GLU A 166 4.29 6.37 -6.36
CA GLU A 166 4.22 5.55 -7.56
C GLU A 166 2.86 4.85 -7.64
N ASN A 167 2.21 4.96 -8.80
CA ASN A 167 0.96 4.23 -9.03
C ASN A 167 1.24 2.73 -9.17
N ASP A 168 0.25 1.91 -8.84
CA ASP A 168 0.28 0.49 -9.14
C ASP A 168 0.45 0.25 -10.64
N GLN A 169 1.12 -0.85 -10.98
CA GLN A 169 1.29 -1.30 -12.36
C GLN A 169 0.57 -2.63 -12.55
N TRP A 170 0.04 -2.89 -13.74
CA TRP A 170 -0.51 -4.20 -14.07
C TRP A 170 -0.11 -4.66 -15.46
N GLU A 171 -0.11 -5.98 -15.65
CA GLU A 171 0.15 -6.63 -16.94
C GLU A 171 -0.74 -7.87 -17.08
N VAL A 172 -1.41 -8.02 -18.22
CA VAL A 172 -2.09 -9.27 -18.60
C VAL A 172 -1.05 -10.22 -19.17
N ILE A 173 -0.90 -11.41 -18.59
CA ILE A 173 0.09 -12.40 -19.02
C ILE A 173 -0.53 -13.31 -20.10
N GLU A 174 0.17 -13.46 -21.22
CA GLU A 174 -0.23 -14.28 -22.38
C GLU A 174 0.13 -15.78 -22.27
#